data_AF-A0A2N5SZ63-F1
#
_entry.id   AF-A0A2N5SZ63-F1
#
_cell.length_a   1.000
_cell.length_b   1.000
_cell.length_c   1.000
_cell.angle_alpha   90.00
_cell.angle_beta   90.00
_cell.angle_gamma   90.00
#
_symmetry.space_group_name_H-M   'P 1'
#
loop_
_entity.id
_entity.type
_entity.pdbx_description
1 polymer ?
#
loop_
_entity_poly.entity_id
_entity_poly.type
_entity_poly.pdbx_seq_one_letter_code
_entity_poly.pdbx_strand_id
1 'polypeptide(L)'
;MNQSKDWEPLPTLTPEAQELSKIKASEYCASYLAIQCNTLLSTDKTVRKAILLQAYNAKALRKKAYAKNCIHQCLLLDYWSSLVN
;
A
#
# COMPACT_ATOMS: atom_id res chain seq x y z
N MET A 1 -2.68 -21.20 31.29
CA MET A 1 -3.40 -20.90 30.04
C MET A 1 -2.39 -20.60 28.95
N ASN A 2 -2.45 -21.37 27.87
CA ASN A 2 -1.62 -21.24 26.68
C ASN A 2 -2.02 -19.98 25.89
N GLN A 3 -1.11 -19.03 25.69
CA GLN A 3 -1.25 -17.96 24.71
C GLN A 3 -0.10 -18.07 23.71
N SER A 4 -0.15 -19.12 22.89
CA SER A 4 0.50 -19.08 21.58
C SER A 4 -0.21 -17.99 20.78
N LYS A 5 0.34 -16.77 20.80
CA LYS A 5 0.03 -15.74 19.81
C LYS A 5 0.38 -16.35 18.45
N ASP A 6 -0.62 -16.84 17.74
CA ASP A 6 -0.49 -17.17 16.33
C ASP A 6 0.05 -15.92 15.64
N TRP A 7 1.29 -16.02 15.14
CA TRP A 7 1.92 -14.95 14.40
C TRP A 7 1.17 -14.84 13.07
N GLU A 8 0.24 -13.89 12.98
CA GLU A 8 -0.38 -13.57 11.69
C GLU A 8 0.73 -13.25 10.69
N PRO A 9 0.74 -13.90 9.51
CA PRO A 9 1.78 -13.68 8.52
C PRO A 9 1.76 -12.22 8.08
N LEU A 10 2.96 -11.63 7.96
CA LEU A 10 3.08 -10.28 7.43
C LEU A 10 2.53 -10.25 6.00
N PRO A 11 1.78 -9.20 5.64
CA PRO A 11 1.17 -9.10 4.32
C PRO A 11 2.25 -9.01 3.24
N THR A 12 2.12 -9.86 2.21
CA THR A 12 3.04 -9.90 1.07
C THR A 12 2.66 -8.83 0.04
N LEU A 13 3.66 -8.15 -0.49
CA LEU A 13 3.48 -7.16 -1.56
C LEU A 13 3.35 -7.90 -2.90
N THR A 14 2.20 -7.77 -3.57
CA THR A 14 2.05 -8.28 -4.93
C THR A 14 2.86 -7.42 -5.92
N PRO A 15 3.19 -7.94 -7.11
CA PRO A 15 3.88 -7.15 -8.14
C PRO A 15 3.15 -5.83 -8.47
N GLU A 16 1.82 -5.86 -8.56
CA GLU A 16 1.01 -4.69 -8.87
C GLU A 16 1.04 -3.67 -7.72
N ALA A 17 0.95 -4.13 -6.48
CA ALA A 17 1.10 -3.29 -5.29
C ALA A 17 2.50 -2.66 -5.20
N GLN A 18 3.52 -3.39 -5.66
CA GLN A 18 4.90 -2.92 -5.73
C GLN A 18 5.10 -1.85 -6.81
N GLU A 19 4.46 -1.98 -7.97
CA GLU A 19 4.51 -0.93 -8.99
C GLU A 19 3.74 0.31 -8.53
N LEU A 20 2.56 0.14 -7.94
CA LEU A 20 1.79 1.23 -7.35
C LEU A 20 2.63 1.99 -6.31
N SER A 21 3.27 1.28 -5.36
CA SER A 21 4.02 1.90 -4.25
C SER A 21 5.20 2.78 -4.70
N LYS A 22 5.71 2.58 -5.93
CA LYS A 22 6.81 3.35 -6.50
C LYS A 22 6.36 4.68 -7.11
N ILE A 23 5.10 4.80 -7.53
CA ILE A 23 4.58 6.02 -8.19
C ILE A 23 4.76 7.21 -7.26
N LYS A 24 5.31 8.31 -7.79
CA LYS A 24 5.57 9.51 -6.98
C LYS A 24 4.27 10.20 -6.61
N ALA A 25 4.25 10.84 -5.45
CA ALA A 25 3.11 11.66 -5.02
C ALA A 25 2.78 12.82 -6.00
N SER A 26 3.74 13.27 -6.80
CA SER A 26 3.53 14.27 -7.84
C SER A 26 2.89 13.72 -9.11
N GLU A 27 2.87 12.40 -9.29
CA GLU A 27 2.39 11.72 -10.50
C GLU A 27 0.95 11.22 -10.29
N TYR A 28 0.08 12.09 -9.79
CA TYR A 28 -1.30 11.75 -9.41
C TYR A 28 -2.08 11.02 -10.52
N CYS A 29 -1.98 11.47 -11.76
CA CYS A 29 -2.65 10.81 -12.89
C CYS A 29 -2.21 9.36 -13.08
N ALA A 30 -0.93 9.05 -12.85
CA ALA A 30 -0.42 7.68 -12.94
C ALA A 30 -0.98 6.81 -11.81
N SER A 31 -1.04 7.34 -10.58
CA SER A 31 -1.70 6.65 -9.46
C SER A 31 -3.18 6.39 -9.74
N TYR A 32 -3.90 7.39 -10.25
CA TYR A 32 -5.31 7.27 -10.59
C TYR A 32 -5.56 6.18 -11.63
N LEU A 33 -4.77 6.17 -12.72
CA LEU A 33 -4.88 5.16 -13.77
C LEU A 33 -4.54 3.75 -13.24
N ALA A 34 -3.50 3.62 -12.41
CA ALA A 34 -3.12 2.34 -11.83
C ALA A 34 -4.24 1.72 -10.97
N ILE A 35 -4.93 2.55 -10.18
CA ILE A 35 -6.06 2.11 -9.34
C ILE A 35 -7.29 1.78 -10.20
N GLN A 36 -7.59 2.58 -11.24
CA GLN A 36 -8.70 2.29 -12.15
C GLN A 36 -8.51 0.98 -12.92
N CYS A 37 -7.30 0.73 -13.43
CA CYS A 37 -7.01 -0.44 -14.24
C CYS A 37 -7.03 -1.74 -13.43
N ASN A 38 -6.83 -1.67 -12.12
CA ASN A 38 -6.88 -2.84 -11.24
C ASN A 38 -7.58 -2.52 -9.92
N THR A 39 -8.91 -2.69 -9.93
CA THR A 39 -9.76 -2.43 -8.76
C THR A 39 -9.45 -3.32 -7.56
N LEU A 40 -8.79 -4.47 -7.75
CA LEU A 40 -8.36 -5.32 -6.63
C LEU A 40 -7.39 -4.60 -5.70
N LEU A 41 -6.63 -3.62 -6.21
CA LEU A 41 -5.71 -2.81 -5.41
C LEU A 41 -6.44 -1.99 -4.34
N SER A 42 -7.68 -1.54 -4.61
CA SER A 42 -8.47 -0.73 -3.68
C SER A 42 -9.43 -1.54 -2.83
N THR A 43 -9.89 -2.71 -3.30
CA THR A 43 -10.83 -3.56 -2.54
C THR A 43 -10.12 -4.48 -1.54
N ASP A 44 -8.89 -4.89 -1.81
CA ASP A 44 -8.16 -5.80 -0.93
C ASP A 44 -7.45 -5.04 0.21
N LYS A 45 -7.94 -5.22 1.44
CA LYS A 45 -7.35 -4.60 2.64
C LYS A 45 -5.91 -5.07 2.91
N THR A 46 -5.49 -6.22 2.39
CA THR A 46 -4.13 -6.75 2.56
C THR A 46 -3.11 -6.00 1.72
N VAL A 47 -3.48 -5.52 0.52
CA VAL A 47 -2.63 -4.68 -0.36
C VAL A 47 -2.19 -3.43 0.37
N ARG A 48 -3.12 -2.71 1.00
CA ARG A 48 -2.79 -1.51 1.80
C ARG A 48 -1.86 -1.83 2.96
N LYS A 49 -2.11 -2.92 3.70
CA LYS A 49 -1.23 -3.33 4.81
C LYS A 49 0.18 -3.65 4.30
N ALA A 50 0.31 -4.30 3.13
CA ALA A 50 1.60 -4.59 2.50
C ALA A 50 2.35 -3.31 2.10
N ILE A 51 1.67 -2.35 1.46
CA ILE A 51 2.27 -1.07 1.08
C ILE A 51 2.68 -0.25 2.31
N LEU A 52 1.87 -0.27 3.38
CA LEU A 52 2.20 0.40 4.64
C LEU A 52 3.42 -0.23 5.33
N LEU A 53 3.54 -1.56 5.30
CA LEU A 53 4.73 -2.27 5.79
C LEU A 53 5.98 -1.88 4.98
N GLN A 54 5.84 -1.71 3.65
CA GLN A 54 6.93 -1.18 2.82
C GLN A 54 7.32 0.25 3.22
N ALA A 55 6.36 1.11 3.53
CA ALA A 55 6.64 2.46 4.02
C ALA A 55 7.46 2.43 5.31
N TYR A 56 7.08 1.56 6.26
CA TYR A 56 7.79 1.35 7.52
C TYR A 56 9.23 0.89 7.29
N ASN A 57 9.41 -0.17 6.48
CA ASN A 57 10.73 -0.71 6.16
C ASN A 57 11.60 0.31 5.41
N ALA A 58 11.02 1.05 4.47
CA ALA A 58 11.70 2.12 3.73
C ALA A 58 12.17 3.24 4.67
N LYS A 59 11.36 3.62 5.65
CA LYS A 59 11.73 4.61 6.67
C LYS A 59 12.88 4.11 7.55
N ALA A 60 12.84 2.86 8.00
CA ALA A 60 13.93 2.23 8.77
C ALA A 60 15.26 2.23 7.98
N LEU A 61 15.19 2.00 6.67
CA LEU A 61 16.32 2.04 5.75
C LEU A 61 16.68 3.46 5.24
N ARG A 62 16.12 4.51 5.83
CA ARG A 62 16.32 5.92 5.44
C ARG A 62 15.95 6.27 3.99
N LYS A 63 15.14 5.44 3.31
CA LYS A 63 14.59 5.69 1.97
C LYS A 63 13.36 6.61 2.03
N LYS A 64 13.55 7.86 2.47
CA LYS A 64 12.46 8.81 2.75
C LYS A 64 11.51 9.05 1.57
N ALA A 65 12.04 9.19 0.36
CA ALA A 65 11.23 9.44 -0.84
C ALA A 65 10.29 8.27 -1.12
N TYR A 66 10.81 7.03 -1.11
CA TYR A 66 10.00 5.84 -1.31
C TYR A 66 8.97 5.65 -0.20
N ALA A 67 9.35 5.89 1.07
CA ALA A 67 8.39 5.84 2.17
C ALA A 67 7.22 6.82 1.98
N LYS A 68 7.48 8.04 1.48
CA LYS A 68 6.43 9.02 1.15
C LYS A 68 5.53 8.54 0.01
N ASN A 69 6.09 7.93 -1.03
CA ASN A 69 5.31 7.34 -2.11
C ASN A 69 4.35 6.28 -1.57
N CYS A 70 4.84 5.32 -0.78
CA CYS A 70 4.00 4.29 -0.16
C CYS A 70 2.85 4.89 0.67
N ILE A 71 3.13 5.89 1.52
CA ILE A 71 2.08 6.54 2.33
C ILE A 71 1.05 7.24 1.44
N HIS A 72 1.51 7.95 0.40
CA HIS A 72 0.62 8.61 -0.54
C HIS A 72 -0.32 7.61 -1.23
N GLN A 73 0.21 6.47 -1.71
CA GLN A 73 -0.63 5.45 -2.33
C GLN A 73 -1.64 4.85 -1.33
N CYS A 74 -1.24 4.60 -0.08
CA CYS A 74 -2.20 4.13 0.94
C CYS A 74 -3.36 5.12 1.14
N LEU A 75 -3.08 6.42 1.20
CA LEU A 75 -4.12 7.45 1.34
C LEU A 75 -5.05 7.49 0.12
N LEU A 76 -4.51 7.32 -1.10
CA LEU A 76 -5.34 7.23 -2.31
C LEU A 76 -6.23 5.99 -2.31
N LEU A 77 -5.71 4.84 -1.88
CA LEU A 77 -6.51 3.61 -1.75
C LEU A 77 -7.61 3.76 -0.70
N ASP A 78 -7.35 4.43 0.42
CA ASP A 78 -8.35 4.72 1.45
C ASP A 78 -9.44 5.66 0.93
N TYR A 79 -9.05 6.72 0.22
CA TYR A 79 -10.00 7.61 -0.45
C TYR A 79 -10.85 6.84 -1.46
N TRP A 80 -10.24 6.03 -2.32
CA TRP A 80 -10.96 5.21 -3.29
C TRP A 80 -11.96 4.26 -2.63
N SER A 81 -11.54 3.58 -1.57
CA SER A 81 -12.42 2.68 -0.80
C SER A 81 -13.59 3.41 -0.14
N SER A 82 -13.47 4.70 0.16
CA SER A 82 -14.58 5.51 0.69
C SER A 82 -15.63 5.89 -0.36
N LEU A 83 -15.29 5.85 -1.64
CA LEU A 83 -16.22 6.15 -2.74
C LEU A 83 -17.06 4.93 -3.17
N VAL A 84 -16.62 3.72 -2.81
CA VAL A 84 -17.23 2.45 -3.22
C VAL A 84 -18.16 1.87 -2.14
N ASN A 85 -18.20 2.50 -0.95
CA ASN A 85 -19.11 2.12 0.16
C ASN A 85 -20.34 3.03 0.22
#